data_AF-E0VR65-F1
#
_entry.id   AF-E0VR65-F1
#
_cell.length_a   1.000
_cell.length_b   1.000
_cell.length_c   1.000
_cell.angle_alpha   90.00
_cell.angle_beta   90.00
_cell.angle_gamma   90.00
#
_symmetry.space_group_name_H-M   'P 1'
#
loop_
_entity.id
_entity.type
_entity.pdbx_description
1 polymer ?
#
loop_
_entity_poly.entity_id
_entity_poly.type
_entity_poly.pdbx_seq_one_letter_code
_entity_poly.pdbx_strand_id
1 'polypeptide(L)' 'MKVKEKMVLPVSAYALFFRDTQAAIKGQNPNASFGEVSKIVASMWDALDADSKNVSFNK' A
#
# COMPACT_ATOMS: atom_id res chain seq x y z
N MET A 1 -11.90 28.60 -7.31
CA MET A 1 -11.33 27.43 -8.00
C MET A 1 -11.83 26.19 -7.28
N LYS A 2 -12.51 25.25 -7.95
CA LYS A 2 -13.03 24.03 -7.31
C LYS A 2 -11.87 23.05 -7.15
N VAL A 3 -11.25 23.06 -5.97
CA VAL A 3 -10.32 22.02 -5.55
C VAL A 3 -11.12 20.73 -5.57
N LYS A 4 -10.81 19.83 -6.51
CA LYS A 4 -11.38 18.50 -6.55
C LYS A 4 -10.76 17.74 -5.38
N GLU A 5 -11.36 17.93 -4.21
CA GLU A 5 -11.16 17.10 -3.03
C GLU A 5 -11.61 15.70 -3.43
N LYS A 6 -10.70 14.96 -4.08
CA LYS A 6 -10.93 13.61 -4.54
C LYS A 6 -10.93 12.81 -3.26
N MET A 7 -12.11 12.73 -2.63
CA MET A 7 -12.39 12.07 -1.36
C MET A 7 -11.61 10.78 -1.33
N VAL A 8 -10.44 10.84 -0.69
CA VAL A 8 -9.58 9.69 -0.56
C VAL A 8 -10.30 8.90 0.51
N LEU A 9 -11.13 7.93 0.09
CA LEU A 9 -11.62 6.88 0.98
C LEU A 9 -10.45 6.50 1.89
N PRO A 10 -10.62 6.40 3.23
CA PRO A 10 -9.52 6.07 4.12
C PRO A 10 -8.88 4.84 3.54
N VAL A 11 -7.73 5.05 2.92
CA VAL A 11 -7.14 4.06 2.04
C VAL A 11 -6.84 2.94 3.02
N SER A 12 -7.47 1.78 2.85
CA SER A 12 -7.32 0.69 3.81
C SER A 12 -5.82 0.47 4.04
N ALA A 13 -5.41 0.03 5.23
CA ALA A 13 -3.99 -0.10 5.56
C ALA A 13 -3.18 -0.82 4.44
N TYR A 14 -3.81 -1.80 3.78
CA TYR A 14 -3.28 -2.46 2.59
C TYR A 14 -3.07 -1.52 1.39
N ALA A 15 -4.05 -0.69 1.05
CA ALA A 15 -3.94 0.19 -0.09
C ALA A 15 -2.94 1.34 0.17
N LEU A 16 -2.72 1.79 1.42
CA LEU A 16 -1.63 2.71 1.75
C LEU A 16 -0.28 2.03 1.59
N PHE A 17 -0.15 0.85 2.18
CA PHE A 17 1.04 0.03 2.05
C PHE A 17 1.38 -0.26 0.58
N PHE A 18 0.37 -0.58 -0.22
CA PHE A 18 0.54 -0.87 -1.64
C PHE A 18 1.07 0.33 -2.42
N ARG A 19 0.56 1.53 -2.18
CA ARG A 19 1.03 2.76 -2.83
C ARG A 19 2.50 3.03 -2.56
N ASP A 20 2.86 2.98 -1.28
CA ASP A 20 4.21 3.29 -0.82
C ASP A 20 5.22 2.26 -1.37
N THR A 21 4.87 0.98 -1.21
CA THR A 21 5.71 -0.14 -1.65
C THR A 21 5.82 -0.20 -3.17
N GLN A 22 4.71 0.03 -3.90
CA GLN A 22 4.72 0.08 -5.36
C GLN A 22 5.65 1.19 -5.86
N ALA A 23 5.60 2.39 -5.25
CA ALA A 23 6.48 3.50 -5.62
C ALA A 23 7.95 3.17 -5.36
N ALA A 24 8.25 2.57 -4.21
CA ALA A 24 9.61 2.14 -3.85
C ALA A 24 10.16 1.07 -4.83
N ILE A 25 9.35 0.07 -5.19
CA ILE A 25 9.76 -0.98 -6.13
C ILE A 25 9.93 -0.40 -7.54
N LYS A 26 9.02 0.46 -8.00
CA LYS A 26 9.14 1.14 -9.30
C LYS A 26 10.37 2.04 -9.37
N GLY A 27 10.74 2.69 -8.26
CA GLY A 27 11.95 3.50 -8.18
C GLY A 27 13.24 2.69 -8.28
N GLN A 28 13.26 1.51 -7.63
CA GLN A 28 14.42 0.61 -7.68
C GLN A 28 14.48 -0.21 -8.98
N ASN A 29 13.33 -0.55 -9.54
CA ASN A 29 13.21 -1.45 -10.68
C ASN A 29 12.12 -0.94 -11.65
N PRO A 30 12.43 0.09 -12.46
CA PRO A 30 11.45 0.72 -13.35
C PRO A 30 10.90 -0.23 -14.43
N ASN A 31 11.67 -1.28 -14.75
CA ASN A 31 11.32 -2.34 -15.71
C ASN A 31 10.40 -3.41 -15.14
N ALA A 32 10.19 -3.44 -13.81
CA ALA A 32 9.30 -4.40 -13.19
C ALA A 32 7.86 -4.19 -13.68
N SER A 33 7.21 -5.29 -14.09
CA SER A 33 5.82 -5.25 -14.53
C SER A 33 4.89 -5.06 -13.34
N PHE A 34 3.71 -4.49 -13.58
CA PHE A 34 2.70 -4.32 -12.53
C PHE A 34 2.35 -5.66 -11.83
N GLY A 35 2.34 -6.77 -12.56
CA GLY A 35 2.06 -8.09 -12.00
C GLY A 35 3.15 -8.58 -11.06
N GLU A 36 4.41 -8.33 -11.37
CA GLU A 36 5.53 -8.66 -10.46
C GLU A 36 5.52 -7.78 -9.22
N VAL A 37 5.33 -6.47 -9.40
CA VAL A 37 5.23 -5.52 -8.30
C VAL A 37 4.07 -5.90 -7.38
N SER A 38 2.90 -6.23 -7.93
CA SER A 38 1.72 -6.62 -7.14
C SER A 38 1.96 -7.89 -6.32
N LYS A 39 2.68 -8.88 -6.86
CA LYS A 39 3.05 -10.09 -6.12
C LYS A 39 4.01 -9.79 -4.98
N ILE A 40 5.04 -8.96 -5.23
CA ILE A 40 6.01 -8.57 -4.20
C ILE A 40 5.31 -7.83 -3.06
N VAL A 41 4.47 -6.84 -3.39
CA VAL A 41 3.72 -6.09 -2.37
C VAL A 41 2.78 -7.00 -1.59
N ALA A 42 2.07 -7.92 -2.25
CA ALA A 42 1.20 -8.87 -1.58
C ALA A 42 1.98 -9.78 -0.62
N SER A 43 3.14 -10.30 -1.04
CA SER A 43 4.03 -11.07 -0.16
C SER A 43 4.58 -10.25 1.00
N MET A 44 4.95 -8.99 0.78
CA MET A 44 5.39 -8.10 1.86
C MET A 44 4.25 -7.78 2.85
N TRP A 45 3.02 -7.61 2.36
CA TRP A 45 1.84 -7.39 3.19
C TRP A 45 1.42 -8.64 3.98
N ASP A 46 1.59 -9.82 3.41
CA ASP A 46 1.36 -11.09 4.10
C ASP A 46 2.43 -11.36 5.17
N ALA A 47 3.68 -10.97 4.89
CA ALA A 47 4.80 -11.01 5.83
C ALA A 47 4.77 -9.91 6.90
N LEU A 48 3.98 -8.83 6.69
CA LEU A 48 3.61 -7.91 7.75
C LEU A 48 2.62 -8.62 8.66
N ASP A 49 3.20 -9.36 9.60
CA ASP A 49 2.56 -10.23 10.57
C ASP A 49 1.28 -9.61 11.18
N ALA A 50 0.31 -10.47 11.50
CA ALA A 50 -1.03 -10.12 11.97
C ALA A 50 -1.04 -9.17 13.19
N ASP A 51 0.10 -9.06 13.89
CA ASP A 51 0.36 -8.20 15.03
C ASP A 51 0.23 -6.68 14.72
N SER A 52 0.60 -6.23 13.50
CA SER A 52 0.44 -4.82 13.10
C SER A 52 -0.93 -4.50 12.48
N LYS A 53 -1.73 -5.52 12.19
CA LYS A 53 -3.05 -5.37 11.52
C LYS A 53 -4.17 -4.96 12.48
N ASN A 54 -3.92 -4.97 13.79
CA ASN A 54 -4.91 -4.72 14.84
C ASN A 54 -4.56 -3.53 15.75
N VAL A 55 -4.00 -2.45 15.19
CA VAL A 55 -3.87 -1.18 15.93
C VAL A 55 -5.14 -0.35 15.75
N SER A 56 -6.30 -0.94 16.09
CA SER A 56 -7.49 -0.17 16.47
C SER A 56 -7.54 -0.22 17.98
N PHE A 57 -6.84 0.74 18.60
CA PHE A 57 -6.84 0.98 20.03
C PHE A 57 -8.28 0.93 20.57
N ASN A 58 -8.58 -0.09 21.34
CA ASN A 58 -9.70 -0.09 22.27
C ASN A 58 -9.24 0.65 23.53
N LYS A 59 -9.72 1.88 23.71
CA LYS A 59 -9.87 2.50 25.02
C LYS A 59 -10.98 3.55 25.00
#